data_AF-A0A0K8JHD3-F1
#
_entry.id   AF-A0A0K8JHD3-F1
#
_cell.length_a   1.000
_cell.length_b   1.000
_cell.length_c   1.000
_cell.angle_alpha   90.00
_cell.angle_beta   90.00
_cell.angle_gamma   90.00
#
_symmetry.space_group_name_H-M   'P 1'
#
loop_
_entity.id
_entity.type
_entity.pdbx_description
1 polymer ?
#
loop_
_entity_poly.entity_id
_entity_poly.type
_entity_poly.pdbx_seq_one_letter_code
_entity_poly.pdbx_strand_id
1 'polypeptide(L)' 'MKTNIYGNGSVYRRQDGRWVATVCSRDPVTGKSVRTYAYGKTKQEALQKKMELLAISKELPAPSGLTVSHS' A
#
# COMPACT_ATOMS: atom_id res chain seq x y z
N MET A 1 7.60 14.95 -19.01
CA MET A 1 7.76 13.62 -18.39
C MET A 1 6.46 13.27 -17.68
N LYS A 2 5.70 12.29 -18.17
CA LYS A 2 4.41 11.90 -17.59
C LYS A 2 4.69 10.97 -16.42
N THR A 3 4.70 11.51 -15.20
CA THR A 3 4.87 10.72 -13.99
C THR A 3 3.71 9.74 -13.94
N ASN A 4 3.96 8.47 -14.23
CA ASN A 4 2.95 7.42 -14.19
C ASN A 4 2.56 7.19 -12.72
N ILE A 5 1.73 8.07 -12.18
CA ILE A 5 1.21 8.05 -10.80
C ILE A 5 0.41 6.77 -10.48
N TYR A 6 0.15 5.93 -11.49
CA TYR A 6 -0.61 4.68 -11.38
C TYR A 6 0.25 3.42 -11.27
N GLY A 7 1.59 3.52 -11.26
CA GLY A 7 2.49 2.35 -11.20
C GLY A 7 2.71 1.73 -9.81
N ASN A 8 2.41 2.46 -8.73
CA ASN A 8 2.75 2.01 -7.37
C ASN A 8 1.66 1.16 -6.69
N GLY A 9 0.82 0.44 -7.44
CA GLY A 9 -0.07 -0.61 -6.91
C GLY A 9 -1.56 -0.46 -7.23
N SER A 10 -2.37 -1.43 -6.80
CA SER A 10 -3.73 -1.72 -7.31
C SER A 10 -4.77 -1.77 -6.20
N VAL A 11 -6.03 -1.49 -6.54
CA VAL A 11 -7.17 -1.70 -5.62
C VAL A 11 -8.13 -2.71 -6.25
N TYR A 12 -8.42 -3.81 -5.55
CA TYR A 12 -9.31 -4.86 -6.04
C TYR A 12 -10.15 -5.48 -4.92
N ARG A 13 -11.28 -6.07 -5.28
CA ARG A 13 -12.16 -6.80 -4.34
C ARG A 13 -11.76 -8.27 -4.31
N ARG A 14 -11.60 -8.85 -3.13
CA ARG A 14 -11.37 -10.29 -2.95
C ARG A 14 -12.68 -11.08 -3.00
N GLN A 15 -12.55 -12.40 -3.09
CA GLN A 15 -13.68 -13.34 -3.08
C GLN A 15 -14.50 -13.27 -1.79
N ASP A 16 -13.87 -12.94 -0.65
CA ASP A 16 -14.53 -12.75 0.65
C ASP A 16 -15.22 -11.38 0.81
N GLY A 17 -15.27 -10.57 -0.27
CA GLY A 17 -15.96 -9.28 -0.28
C GLY A 17 -15.14 -8.10 0.28
N ARG A 18 -14.00 -8.36 0.94
CA ARG A 18 -13.08 -7.32 1.40
C ARG A 18 -12.36 -6.64 0.23
N TRP A 19 -12.12 -5.35 0.34
CA TRP A 19 -11.32 -4.58 -0.60
C TRP A 19 -9.86 -4.57 -0.17
N VAL A 20 -8.96 -4.74 -1.14
CA VAL A 20 -7.51 -4.72 -0.95
C VAL A 20 -6.93 -3.58 -1.75
N ALA A 21 -6.08 -2.78 -1.10
CA ALA A 21 -5.18 -1.86 -1.74
C ALA A 21 -3.75 -2.35 -1.60
N THR A 22 -3.01 -2.35 -2.69
CA THR A 22 -1.58 -2.65 -2.71
C THR A 22 -0.80 -1.39 -3.03
N VAL A 23 0.33 -1.22 -2.34
CA VAL A 23 1.31 -0.17 -2.63
C VAL A 23 2.69 -0.81 -2.76
N CYS A 24 3.41 -0.49 -3.83
CA CYS A 24 4.83 -0.83 -3.95
C CYS A 24 5.66 0.43 -3.69
N SER A 25 6.58 0.35 -2.74
CA SER A 25 7.56 1.39 -2.45
C SER A 25 8.97 0.79 -2.53
N ARG A 26 9.99 1.64 -2.68
CA ARG A 26 11.38 1.22 -2.61
C ARG A 26 11.92 1.59 -1.24
N ASP A 27 12.46 0.61 -0.54
CA ASP A 27 13.12 0.82 0.74
C ASP A 27 14.40 1.65 0.51
N PRO A 28 14.55 2.82 1.14
CA PRO A 28 15.69 3.70 0.87
C PRO A 28 17.01 3.16 1.44
N VAL A 29 16.96 2.25 2.42
CA VAL A 29 18.13 1.72 3.11
C VAL A 29 18.70 0.50 2.37
N THR A 30 17.83 -0.41 1.95
CA THR A 30 18.17 -1.69 1.32
C THR A 30 18.03 -1.66 -0.21
N GLY A 31 17.36 -0.64 -0.75
CA GLY A 31 17.06 -0.52 -2.18
C GLY A 31 16.03 -1.53 -2.69
N LYS A 32 15.46 -2.38 -1.83
CA LYS A 32 14.52 -3.44 -2.19
C LYS A 32 13.11 -2.88 -2.40
N SER A 33 12.35 -3.48 -3.31
CA SER A 33 10.93 -3.17 -3.45
C SER A 33 10.14 -3.83 -2.31
N VAL A 34 9.44 -3.02 -1.53
CA VAL A 34 8.53 -3.47 -0.47
C VAL A 34 7.10 -3.31 -0.97
N ARG A 35 6.30 -4.37 -0.81
CA ARG A 35 4.88 -4.36 -1.15
C ARG A 35 4.06 -4.36 0.12
N THR A 36 3.28 -3.30 0.31
CA THR A 36 2.37 -3.12 1.44
C THR A 36 0.93 -3.37 1.01
N TYR A 37 0.16 -3.98 1.90
CA TYR A 37 -1.25 -4.30 1.70
C TYR A 37 -2.09 -3.58 2.74
N ALA A 38 -3.17 -2.95 2.30
CA ALA A 38 -4.21 -2.39 3.15
C ALA A 38 -5.57 -3.00 2.80
N TYR A 39 -6.42 -3.16 3.81
CA TYR A 39 -7.73 -3.77 3.66
C TYR A 39 -8.84 -2.80 4.06
N GLY A 40 -9.94 -2.79 3.32
CA GLY A 40 -11.14 -1.99 3.61
C GLY A 40 -12.41 -2.82 3.44
N LYS A 41 -13.50 -2.44 4.09
CA LYS A 41 -14.81 -3.04 3.84
C LYS A 41 -15.41 -2.50 2.55
N THR A 42 -15.07 -1.27 2.19
CA THR A 42 -15.50 -0.59 0.96
C THR A 42 -14.33 -0.22 0.04
N LYS A 43 -14.65 0.02 -1.24
CA LYS A 43 -13.66 0.53 -2.23
C LYS A 43 -13.05 1.85 -1.78
N GLN A 44 -13.87 2.73 -1.23
CA GLN A 44 -13.47 4.06 -0.79
C GLN A 44 -12.48 3.98 0.38
N GLU A 45 -12.74 3.13 1.38
CA GLU A 45 -11.79 2.90 2.47
C GLU A 45 -10.46 2.34 1.96
N ALA A 46 -10.49 1.39 1.03
CA ALA A 46 -9.25 0.85 0.46
C ALA A 46 -8.48 1.91 -0.33
N LEU A 47 -9.15 2.80 -1.07
CA LEU A 47 -8.53 3.94 -1.74
C LEU A 47 -7.93 4.94 -0.74
N GLN A 48 -8.64 5.26 0.33
CA GLN A 48 -8.15 6.17 1.37
C GLN A 48 -6.86 5.62 2.00
N LYS A 49 -6.86 4.34 2.41
CA LYS A 49 -5.68 3.68 2.95
C LYS A 49 -4.53 3.60 1.95
N LYS A 50 -4.83 3.43 0.66
CA LYS A 50 -3.81 3.49 -0.40
C LYS A 50 -3.13 4.86 -0.44
N MET A 51 -3.90 5.95 -0.36
CA MET A 51 -3.37 7.31 -0.38
C MET A 51 -2.52 7.59 0.86
N GLU A 52 -2.95 7.13 2.03
CA GLU A 52 -2.21 7.24 3.28
C GLU A 52 -0.86 6.50 3.22
N LEU A 53 -0.85 5.27 2.72
CA LEU A 53 0.38 4.49 2.50
C LEU A 53 1.34 5.18 1.51
N LEU A 54 0.81 5.81 0.46
CA LEU A 54 1.61 6.56 -0.49
C LEU A 54 2.21 7.83 0.13
N ALA A 55 1.46 8.53 0.99
CA ALA A 55 1.96 9.69 1.72
C ALA A 55 3.11 9.30 2.66
N ILE A 56 2.90 8.25 3.48
CA ILE A 56 3.93 7.70 4.38
C ILE A 56 5.19 7.33 3.58
N SER A 57 5.04 6.69 2.42
CA SER A 57 6.18 6.29 1.58
C SER A 57 6.98 7.45 0.99
N LYS A 58 6.34 8.62 0.79
CA LYS A 58 7.00 9.82 0.28
C LYS A 58 7.74 10.58 1.37
N GLU A 59 7.30 10.44 2.63
CA GLU A 59 7.65 11.40 3.67
C GLU A 59 8.80 11.02 4.59
N LEU A 60 9.31 9.77 4.74
CA LEU A 60 10.59 9.40 5.45
C LEU A 60 10.70 7.86 5.73
N PRO A 61 11.83 7.31 6.26
CA PRO A 61 12.32 5.97 5.97
C PRO A 61 11.55 4.87 6.71
N ALA A 62 11.35 3.76 5.98
CA ALA A 62 11.10 2.40 6.44
C ALA A 62 10.55 2.26 7.88
N PRO A 63 9.23 2.12 8.08
CA PRO A 63 8.74 1.54 9.32
C PRO A 63 9.12 0.05 9.33
N SER A 64 10.18 -0.25 10.08
CA SER A 64 10.53 -1.57 10.56
C SER A 64 9.32 -2.18 11.28
N GLY A 65 8.74 -3.23 10.68
CA GLY A 65 7.82 -4.15 11.34
C GLY A 65 6.35 -3.74 11.33
N LEU A 66 5.61 -4.15 10.30
CA LEU A 66 4.18 -4.44 10.45
C LEU A 66 3.96 -5.95 10.25
N THR A 67 4.17 -6.72 11.30
CA THR A 67 3.62 -8.07 11.42
C THR A 67 2.10 -7.96 11.66
N VAL A 68 1.30 -8.30 10.66
CA VAL A 68 -0.14 -8.53 10.88
C VAL A 68 -0.30 -9.96 11.41
N SER A 69 -0.35 -10.12 12.73
CA SER A 69 -0.87 -11.35 13.35
C SER A 69 -2.37 -11.46 13.07
N HIS A 70 -2.79 -12.56 12.45
CA HIS A 70 -4.19 -13.02 12.53
C HIS A 70 -4.25 -14.00 13.71
N SER A 71 -5.02 -13.63 14.74
CA SER A 71 -5.53 -14.58 15.76
C SER A 71 -6.67 -15.40 15.18
#